data_AF-A0A820YDN0-F1
#
_entry.id   AF-A0A820YDN0-F1
#
_cell.length_a   1.000
_cell.length_b   1.000
_cell.length_c   1.000
_cell.angle_alpha   90.00
_cell.angle_beta   90.00
_cell.angle_gamma   90.00
#
_symmetry.space_group_name_H-M   'P 1'
#
loop_
_entity.id
_entity.type
_entity.pdbx_description
1 polymer ?
#
loop_
_entity_poly.entity_id
_entity_poly.type
_entity_poly.pdbx_seq_one_letter_code
_entity_poly.pdbx_strand_id
1 'polypeptide(L)'
;KPEKFQASLPLDMNEKLEQVLHDENGKKIQHNIVKRIQICPKEDCRQAHVKIGIKNMLTCEKCETKFCFLCGEIVYGNFHFSEYGCKPNTRL
;
A
#
# COMPACT_ATOMS: atom_id res chain seq x y z
N LYS A 1 -4.48 4.23 34.57
CA LYS A 1 -4.74 3.24 33.50
C LYS A 1 -4.91 4.02 32.21
N PRO A 2 -3.96 3.99 31.25
CA PRO A 2 -4.20 4.65 29.98
C PRO A 2 -5.12 3.78 29.12
N GLU A 3 -6.20 4.40 28.64
CA GLU A 3 -7.20 3.77 27.77
C GLU A 3 -6.59 3.41 26.42
N LYS A 4 -6.86 2.18 25.99
CA LYS A 4 -6.47 1.67 24.68
C LYS A 4 -7.30 2.40 23.62
N PHE A 5 -6.70 3.36 22.93
CA PHE A 5 -7.31 3.92 21.73
C PHE A 5 -7.15 2.90 20.59
N GLN A 6 -8.10 1.96 20.50
CA GLN A 6 -8.22 1.08 19.35
C GLN A 6 -8.84 1.88 18.20
N ALA A 7 -7.99 2.51 17.38
CA ALA A 7 -8.42 2.99 16.07
C ALA A 7 -8.49 1.77 15.14
N SER A 8 -9.66 1.14 15.07
CA SER A 8 -10.01 0.26 13.96
C SER A 8 -10.18 1.12 12.71
N LEU A 9 -9.19 1.09 11.82
CA LEU A 9 -9.39 1.57 10.44
C LEU A 9 -10.50 0.73 9.80
N PRO A 10 -11.63 1.32 9.38
CA PRO A 10 -12.69 0.57 8.72
C PRO A 10 -12.14 -0.06 7.43
N LEU A 11 -12.54 -1.31 7.16
CA LEU A 11 -12.28 -2.03 5.90
C LEU A 11 -13.05 -1.44 4.70
N ASP A 12 -13.27 -0.12 4.70
CA ASP A 12 -13.93 0.61 3.62
C ASP A 12 -13.19 1.91 3.29
N MET A 13 -11.86 1.80 3.23
CA MET A 13 -10.95 2.88 2.83
C MET A 13 -11.03 3.17 1.31
N ASN A 14 -12.18 2.92 0.67
CA ASN A 14 -12.45 3.31 -0.70
C ASN A 14 -13.42 4.49 -0.85
N GLU A 15 -14.29 4.76 0.12
CA GLU A 15 -15.38 5.74 -0.08
C GLU A 15 -15.10 7.19 0.38
N LYS A 16 -13.89 7.50 0.89
CA LYS A 16 -13.56 8.88 1.36
C LYS A 16 -12.26 9.46 0.83
N LEU A 17 -11.88 9.13 -0.41
CA LEU A 17 -10.73 9.75 -1.08
C LEU A 17 -11.12 10.75 -2.19
N GLU A 18 -12.28 11.41 -2.05
CA GLU A 18 -12.70 12.50 -2.95
C GLU A 18 -12.62 13.87 -2.26
N GLN A 19 -11.47 14.24 -1.68
CA GLN A 19 -11.24 15.61 -1.21
C GLN A 19 -10.38 16.38 -2.21
N VAL A 20 -11.08 16.88 -3.23
CA VAL A 20 -10.98 18.19 -3.87
C VAL A 20 -9.58 18.81 -4.00
N LEU A 21 -8.97 18.71 -5.18
CA LEU A 21 -7.98 19.68 -5.66
C LEU A 21 -8.60 20.47 -6.82
N HIS A 22 -9.21 21.61 -6.49
CA HIS A 22 -9.53 22.65 -7.47
C HIS A 22 -8.31 23.56 -7.57
N ASP A 23 -7.91 23.93 -8.79
CA ASP A 23 -6.97 25.05 -8.98
C ASP A 23 -7.67 26.39 -8.71
N GLU A 24 -6.91 27.48 -8.71
CA GLU A 24 -7.41 28.86 -8.56
C GLU A 24 -8.48 29.27 -9.61
N ASN A 25 -8.65 28.45 -10.66
CA ASN A 25 -9.59 28.66 -11.77
C ASN A 25 -10.76 27.65 -11.77
N GLY A 26 -10.91 26.84 -10.71
CA GLY A 26 -12.00 25.87 -10.57
C GLY A 26 -11.93 24.69 -11.57
N LYS A 27 -10.78 24.44 -12.20
CA LYS A 27 -10.62 23.32 -13.12
C LYS A 27 -10.44 22.03 -12.33
N LYS A 28 -11.29 21.03 -12.61
CA LYS A 28 -11.14 19.67 -12.08
C LYS A 28 -9.81 19.09 -12.57
N ILE A 29 -8.82 19.01 -11.69
CA ILE A 29 -7.63 18.21 -11.98
C ILE A 29 -8.06 16.74 -11.85
N GLN A 30 -8.21 16.04 -12.98
CA GLN A 30 -8.36 14.57 -12.97
C GLN A 30 -7.05 13.96 -12.50
N HIS A 31 -6.82 13.97 -11.19
CA HIS A 31 -5.84 13.09 -10.60
C HIS A 31 -6.47 11.71 -10.57
N ASN A 32 -6.10 10.90 -11.56
CA ASN A 32 -6.12 9.45 -11.44
C ASN A 32 -5.15 9.11 -10.29
N ILE A 33 -5.58 9.29 -9.04
CA ILE A 33 -4.83 8.85 -7.87
C ILE A 33 -4.97 7.34 -7.86
N VAL A 34 -4.20 6.67 -8.71
CA VAL A 34 -4.06 5.23 -8.69
C VAL A 34 -3.60 4.91 -7.27
N LYS A 35 -4.46 4.31 -6.47
CA LYS A 35 -4.12 3.90 -5.10
C LYS A 35 -3.02 2.85 -5.19
N ARG A 36 -1.78 3.29 -5.01
CA ARG A 36 -0.58 2.44 -5.00
C ARG A 36 -0.28 1.96 -3.58
N ILE A 37 -1.30 1.66 -2.78
CA ILE A 37 -1.16 1.36 -1.34
C ILE A 37 -1.35 -0.14 -1.10
N GLN A 38 -0.44 -0.74 -0.32
CA GLN A 38 -0.55 -2.10 0.19
C GLN A 38 -0.33 -2.11 1.70
N ILE A 39 -1.08 -2.95 2.42
CA ILE A 39 -0.96 -3.09 3.87
C ILE A 39 0.07 -4.16 4.19
N CYS A 40 0.94 -3.89 5.17
CA CYS A 40 1.86 -4.88 5.72
C CYS A 40 1.05 -6.09 6.24
N PRO A 41 1.31 -7.31 5.76
CA PRO A 41 0.56 -8.52 6.14
C PRO A 41 0.86 -9.00 7.56
N LYS A 42 1.81 -8.40 8.27
CA LYS A 42 2.12 -8.76 9.65
C LYS A 42 1.04 -8.17 10.58
N GLU A 43 0.27 -9.04 11.24
CA GLU A 43 -0.93 -8.68 12.03
C GLU A 43 -0.69 -7.67 13.16
N ASP A 44 0.49 -7.70 13.80
CA ASP A 44 0.90 -6.74 14.84
C ASP A 44 1.41 -5.40 14.29
N CYS A 45 1.68 -5.33 12.98
CA CYS A 45 2.21 -4.14 12.33
C CYS A 45 1.13 -3.35 11.56
N ARG A 46 0.54 -3.98 10.53
CA ARG A 46 -0.50 -3.47 9.63
C ARG A 46 -0.28 -2.05 9.07
N GLN A 47 0.97 -1.60 8.98
CA GLN A 47 1.29 -0.30 8.40
C GLN A 47 0.98 -0.26 6.90
N ALA A 48 0.45 0.86 6.41
CA ALA A 48 0.20 1.08 4.99
C ALA A 48 1.49 1.53 4.28
N HIS A 49 1.74 0.99 3.08
CA HIS A 49 2.90 1.30 2.26
C HIS A 49 2.49 1.69 0.85
N VAL A 50 3.12 2.72 0.31
CA VAL A 50 3.00 3.09 -1.09
C VAL A 50 4.10 2.42 -1.90
N LYS A 51 3.77 1.86 -3.07
CA LYS A 51 4.82 1.40 -4.00
C LYS A 51 5.53 2.59 -4.64
N ILE A 52 6.83 2.69 -4.38
CA ILE A 52 7.74 3.68 -4.97
C ILE A 52 8.62 2.98 -6.03
N GLY A 53 8.65 3.53 -7.23
CA GLY A 53 9.43 2.96 -8.34
C GLY A 53 8.80 1.71 -8.97
N ILE A 54 9.63 0.84 -9.54
CA ILE A 54 9.16 -0.32 -10.32
C ILE A 54 9.11 -1.62 -9.53
N LYS A 55 9.84 -1.74 -8.42
CA LYS A 55 9.96 -2.99 -7.65
C LYS A 55 8.65 -3.32 -6.93
N ASN A 56 8.25 -4.59 -6.99
CA ASN A 56 7.06 -5.09 -6.30
C ASN A 56 7.38 -5.68 -4.92
N MET A 57 8.65 -5.81 -4.54
CA MET A 57 9.04 -6.14 -3.17
C MET A 57 9.07 -4.86 -2.33
N LEU A 58 8.19 -4.77 -1.35
CA LEU A 58 8.17 -3.72 -0.35
C LEU A 58 8.82 -4.23 0.94
N THR A 59 9.46 -3.32 1.68
CA THR A 59 9.97 -3.59 3.02
C THR A 59 9.21 -2.69 4.00
N CYS A 60 8.62 -3.27 5.04
CA CYS A 60 7.97 -2.49 6.08
C CYS A 60 9.02 -1.81 6.97
N GLU A 61 9.01 -0.48 7.05
CA GLU A 61 9.98 0.28 7.87
C GLU A 61 9.77 0.06 9.37
N LYS A 62 8.56 -0.31 9.81
CA LYS A 62 8.26 -0.55 11.22
C LYS A 62 8.62 -1.95 11.72
N CYS A 63 8.48 -2.98 10.89
CA CYS A 63 8.66 -4.38 11.32
C CYS A 63 9.60 -5.20 10.43
N GLU A 64 10.25 -4.55 9.46
CA GLU A 64 11.22 -5.11 8.51
C GLU A 64 10.71 -6.27 7.64
N THR A 65 9.42 -6.60 7.74
CA THR A 65 8.79 -7.64 6.93
C THR A 65 8.80 -7.22 5.47
N LYS A 66 9.30 -8.12 4.61
CA LYS A 66 9.24 -7.96 3.16
C LYS A 66 7.98 -8.59 2.63
N PHE A 67 7.26 -7.89 1.76
CA PHE A 67 6.01 -8.37 1.21
C PHE A 67 5.79 -7.87 -0.23
N CYS A 68 4.95 -8.58 -0.95
CA CYS A 68 4.66 -8.30 -2.35
C CYS A 68 3.58 -7.24 -2.47
N PHE A 69 3.84 -6.21 -3.26
CA PHE A 69 2.86 -5.18 -3.58
C PHE A 69 1.67 -5.72 -4.39
N LEU A 70 1.87 -6.75 -5.22
CA LEU A 70 0.83 -7.25 -6.11
C LEU A 70 -0.20 -8.14 -5.39
N CYS A 71 0.26 -9.05 -4.52
CA CYS A 71 -0.62 -9.99 -3.83
C CYS A 71 -0.71 -9.75 -2.31
N GLY A 72 0.12 -8.89 -1.74
CA GLY A 72 0.15 -8.61 -0.30
C GLY A 72 0.84 -9.65 0.57
N GLU A 73 1.31 -10.76 0.00
CA GLU A 73 1.92 -11.85 0.76
C GLU A 73 3.33 -11.52 1.26
N ILE A 74 3.71 -12.13 2.38
CA ILE A 74 5.09 -12.07 2.89
C ILE A 74 6.01 -12.80 1.92
N VAL A 75 7.14 -12.16 1.59
CA VAL A 75 8.13 -12.72 0.67
C VAL A 75 9.35 -13.21 1.44
N TYR A 76 9.69 -14.48 1.22
CA TYR A 76 10.91 -15.11 1.70
C TYR A 76 11.82 -15.44 0.52
N GLY A 77 12.99 -14.79 0.45
CA GLY A 77 13.95 -15.01 -0.62
C GLY A 77 13.42 -14.63 -2.02
N ASN A 78 13.96 -15.26 -3.06
CA ASN A 78 13.68 -14.91 -4.45
C ASN A 78 12.61 -15.78 -5.12
N PHE A 79 12.09 -16.82 -4.46
CA PHE A 79 11.15 -17.77 -5.06
C PHE A 79 9.81 -17.12 -5.46
N HIS A 80 9.36 -16.14 -4.68
CA HIS A 80 8.11 -15.44 -4.95
C HIS A 80 8.14 -14.67 -6.28
N PHE A 81 9.31 -14.22 -6.72
CA PHE A 81 9.49 -13.47 -7.96
C PHE A 81 10.18 -14.33 -9.03
N SER A 82 9.58 -15.48 -9.34
CA SER A 82 10.03 -16.45 -10.35
C SER A 82 9.08 -16.48 -11.56
N GLU A 83 9.37 -17.35 -12.53
CA GLU A 83 8.52 -17.55 -13.72
C GLU A 83 7.08 -17.91 -13.37
N TYR A 84 6.88 -18.64 -12.26
CA TYR A 84 5.57 -19.06 -11.76
C TYR A 84 5.02 -18.14 -10.65
N GLY A 85 5.76 -17.08 -10.29
CA GLY A 85 5.44 -16.18 -9.20
C GLY A 85 4.97 -14.80 -9.65
N CYS A 86 4.93 -13.85 -8.71
CA CYS A 86 4.64 -12.46 -9.02
C CYS A 86 5.77 -11.85 -9.86
N LYS A 87 5.44 -10.88 -10.72
CA LYS A 87 6.47 -10.14 -11.48
C LYS A 87 7.33 -9.32 -10.51
N PRO A 88 8.67 -9.37 -10.57
CA PRO A 88 9.53 -8.58 -9.68
C PRO A 88 9.38 -7.07 -9.89
N ASN A 89 9.09 -6.64 -11.12
CA ASN A 89 8.97 -5.23 -11.47
C ASN A 89 7.73 -4.99 -12.34
N THR A 90 6.97 -3.93 -12.03
CA THR A 90 5.91 -3.41 -12.89
C THR A 90 5.97 -1.89 -12.94
N ARG A 91 5.77 -1.32 -14.14
CA ARG A 91 5.49 0.11 -14.30
C ARG A 91 4.00 0.33 -14.04
N LEU A 92 3.68 1.41 -13.34
CA LEU A 92 2.33 1.81 -12.96
C LEU A 92 1.95 3.07 -13.71
#